data_AF-A0A0Q9S5T5-F1
#
_entry.id   AF-A0A0Q9S5T5-F1
#
_cell.length_a   1.000
_cell.length_b   1.000
_cell.length_c   1.000
_cell.angle_alpha   90.00
_cell.angle_beta   90.00
_cell.angle_gamma   90.00
#
_symmetry.space_group_name_H-M   'P 1'
#
loop_
_entity.id
_entity.type
_entity.pdbx_description
1 polymer ?
#
loop_
_entity_poly.entity_id
_entity_poly.type
_entity_poly.pdbx_seq_one_letter_code
_entity_poly.pdbx_strand_id
1 'polypeptide(L)'
;MQPLSWSQPEEAPVVDRSRWSRRTHYVLFALSGLCVALASLVFFAGDTYFVVDRILPPALWFMAICTLLNMATSFDERRGQPSWGLRTLVGVVLLWVAFGVHTVWSANTEDLSSVRSPDGRFTAVVTEGTSTIEPTWDVTVHQNAGLLSRRWDAGCISRDDPAIANDSLVWVDDTTFEVRTDSGQQLRATLDNTGRPLSRVTNDDASCP
;
A
#
# COMPACT_ATOMS: atom_id res chain seq x y z
N MET A 1 -65.62 -49.11 17.82
CA MET A 1 -64.68 -48.33 16.99
C MET A 1 -63.51 -47.96 17.89
N GLN A 2 -62.34 -48.55 17.69
CA GLN A 2 -61.13 -48.24 18.46
C GLN A 2 -60.40 -47.05 17.81
N PRO A 3 -59.95 -46.04 18.57
CA PRO A 3 -59.19 -44.93 18.02
C PRO A 3 -57.79 -45.39 17.62
N LEU A 4 -57.40 -45.09 16.38
CA LEU A 4 -56.05 -45.28 15.86
C LEU A 4 -55.08 -44.37 16.63
N SER A 5 -54.17 -44.97 17.39
CA SER A 5 -53.07 -44.26 18.04
C SER A 5 -51.97 -43.99 17.02
N TRP A 6 -51.77 -42.73 16.65
CA TRP A 6 -50.64 -42.31 15.84
C TRP A 6 -49.38 -42.31 16.71
N SER A 7 -48.35 -43.05 16.29
CA SER A 7 -47.02 -43.00 16.91
C SER A 7 -46.45 -41.59 16.74
N GLN A 8 -46.05 -40.95 17.85
CA GLN A 8 -45.39 -39.66 17.78
C GLN A 8 -44.11 -39.78 16.95
N PRO A 9 -43.86 -38.86 15.99
CA PRO A 9 -42.63 -38.87 15.22
C PRO A 9 -41.45 -38.71 16.17
N GLU A 10 -40.51 -39.64 16.08
CA GLU A 10 -39.26 -39.64 16.83
C GLU A 10 -38.50 -38.34 16.51
N GLU A 11 -38.32 -37.47 17.51
CA GLU A 11 -37.64 -36.19 17.33
C GLU A 11 -36.21 -36.45 16.85
N ALA A 12 -35.93 -36.10 15.60
CA ALA A 12 -34.59 -36.24 15.04
C ALA A 12 -33.59 -35.44 15.89
N PRO A 13 -32.42 -36.00 16.22
CA PRO A 13 -31.45 -35.30 17.06
C PRO A 13 -31.05 -33.98 16.41
N VAL A 14 -31.33 -32.89 17.11
CA VAL A 14 -30.93 -31.54 16.72
C VAL A 14 -29.41 -31.48 16.76
N VAL A 15 -28.77 -31.68 15.62
CA VAL A 15 -27.31 -31.53 15.50
C VAL A 15 -26.98 -30.06 15.73
N ASP A 16 -26.42 -29.75 16.90
CA ASP A 16 -26.01 -28.41 17.30
C ASP A 16 -24.79 -27.95 16.50
N ARG A 17 -25.03 -27.52 15.25
CA ARG A 17 -24.02 -26.97 14.33
C ARG A 17 -23.42 -25.64 14.83
N SER A 18 -23.97 -25.04 15.89
CA SER A 18 -23.61 -23.70 16.35
C SER A 18 -22.23 -23.61 17.00
N ARG A 19 -21.76 -24.68 17.65
CA ARG A 19 -20.47 -24.67 18.37
C ARG A 19 -19.27 -24.83 17.44
N TRP A 20 -19.40 -25.63 16.38
CA TRP A 20 -18.33 -25.82 15.41
C TRP A 20 -18.13 -24.57 14.55
N SER A 21 -19.20 -23.85 14.18
CA SER A 21 -19.05 -22.64 13.37
C SER A 21 -18.30 -21.52 14.10
N ARG A 22 -18.57 -21.29 15.40
CA ARG A 22 -17.94 -20.18 16.14
C ARG A 22 -16.43 -20.29 16.24
N ARG A 23 -15.89 -21.47 16.53
CA ARG A 23 -14.43 -21.66 16.65
C ARG A 23 -13.74 -21.41 15.31
N THR A 24 -14.31 -21.88 14.21
CA THR A 24 -13.74 -21.66 12.87
C THR A 24 -13.76 -20.19 12.49
N HIS A 25 -14.82 -19.44 12.83
CA HIS A 25 -14.87 -17.99 12.59
C HIS A 25 -13.79 -17.23 13.36
N TYR A 26 -13.57 -17.56 14.64
CA TYR A 26 -12.51 -16.91 15.43
C TYR A 26 -11.11 -17.20 14.88
N VAL A 27 -10.85 -18.43 14.44
CA VAL A 27 -9.55 -18.80 13.85
C VAL A 27 -9.32 -18.07 12.53
N LEU A 28 -10.32 -18.02 11.65
CA LEU A 28 -10.22 -17.30 10.37
C LEU A 28 -10.01 -15.79 10.60
N PHE A 29 -10.68 -15.21 11.59
CA PHE A 29 -10.51 -13.80 11.96
C PHE A 29 -9.11 -13.51 12.52
N ALA A 30 -8.61 -14.36 13.41
CA ALA A 30 -7.26 -14.21 13.95
C ALA A 30 -6.20 -14.34 12.85
N LEU A 31 -6.38 -15.27 11.91
CA LEU A 31 -5.50 -15.43 10.76
C LEU A 31 -5.56 -14.23 9.81
N SER A 32 -6.75 -13.69 9.51
CA SER A 32 -6.86 -12.51 8.65
C SER A 32 -6.19 -11.29 9.28
N GLY A 33 -6.42 -11.06 10.59
CA GLY A 33 -5.76 -9.99 11.34
C GLY A 33 -4.24 -10.13 11.38
N LEU A 34 -3.73 -11.36 11.56
CA LEU A 34 -2.29 -11.63 11.53
C LEU A 34 -1.69 -11.37 10.14
N CYS A 35 -2.36 -11.79 9.07
CA CYS A 35 -1.94 -11.50 7.70
C CYS A 35 -1.88 -9.99 7.42
N VAL A 36 -2.88 -9.23 7.91
CA VAL A 36 -2.88 -7.76 7.80
C VAL A 36 -1.70 -7.16 8.57
N ALA A 37 -1.47 -7.56 9.81
CA ALA A 37 -0.37 -7.03 10.63
C ALA A 37 1.00 -7.32 10.01
N LEU A 38 1.22 -8.55 9.52
CA LEU A 38 2.49 -8.94 8.89
C LEU A 38 2.73 -8.17 7.59
N ALA A 39 1.72 -8.00 6.74
CA ALA A 39 1.89 -7.23 5.52
C ALA A 39 2.04 -5.72 5.81
N SER A 40 1.37 -5.16 6.82
CA SER A 40 1.64 -3.78 7.26
C SER A 40 3.09 -3.60 7.72
N LEU A 41 3.63 -4.58 8.46
CA LEU A 41 5.03 -4.55 8.90
C LEU A 41 6.01 -4.54 7.72
N VAL A 42 5.74 -5.33 6.67
CA VAL A 42 6.53 -5.34 5.44
C VAL A 42 6.43 -4.00 4.69
N PHE A 43 5.25 -3.37 4.67
CA PHE A 43 5.05 -2.07 4.02
C PHE A 43 5.81 -0.94 4.72
N PHE A 44 5.75 -0.87 6.05
CA PHE A 44 6.37 0.21 6.82
C PHE A 44 7.88 0.02 7.08
N ALA A 45 8.47 -1.12 6.69
CA ALA A 45 9.90 -1.38 6.90
C ALA A 45 10.84 -0.60 5.96
N GLY A 46 10.33 0.18 5.01
CA GLY A 46 11.09 1.18 4.23
C GLY A 46 11.95 0.65 3.08
N ASP A 47 12.30 -0.64 3.05
CA ASP A 47 12.95 -1.32 1.91
C ASP A 47 11.91 -2.14 1.12
N THR A 48 11.02 -1.47 0.39
CA THR A 48 9.95 -2.16 -0.34
C THR A 48 10.36 -2.51 -1.78
N TYR A 49 10.07 -3.75 -2.16
CA TYR A 49 10.08 -4.15 -3.57
C TYR A 49 8.97 -3.40 -4.30
N PHE A 50 9.21 -2.97 -5.53
CA PHE A 50 8.23 -2.25 -6.35
C PHE A 50 6.89 -3.00 -6.47
N VAL A 51 6.96 -4.33 -6.61
CA VAL A 51 5.79 -5.20 -6.66
C VAL A 51 5.03 -5.21 -5.33
N VAL A 52 5.75 -5.19 -4.21
CA VAL A 52 5.16 -5.09 -2.88
C VAL A 52 4.48 -3.74 -2.71
N ASP A 53 5.13 -2.65 -3.09
CA ASP A 53 4.56 -1.31 -2.98
C ASP A 53 3.29 -1.14 -3.84
N ARG A 54 3.23 -1.82 -5.00
CA ARG A 54 2.06 -1.78 -5.89
C ARG A 54 0.92 -2.72 -5.47
N ILE A 55 1.22 -3.92 -4.96
CA ILE A 55 0.24 -4.99 -4.73
C ILE A 55 -0.17 -5.11 -3.26
N LEU A 56 0.75 -4.85 -2.34
CA LEU A 56 0.51 -5.07 -0.92
C LEU A 56 -0.54 -4.11 -0.33
N PRO A 57 -0.57 -2.80 -0.68
CA PRO A 57 -1.63 -1.92 -0.22
C PRO A 57 -3.04 -2.41 -0.60
N PRO A 58 -3.37 -2.73 -1.87
CA PRO A 58 -4.71 -3.22 -2.20
C PRO A 58 -5.04 -4.59 -1.55
N ALA A 59 -4.06 -5.49 -1.39
CA ALA A 59 -4.27 -6.78 -0.73
C ALA A 59 -4.53 -6.66 0.78
N LEU A 60 -3.79 -5.79 1.47
CA LEU A 60 -3.97 -5.49 2.90
C LEU A 60 -5.37 -4.94 3.20
N TRP A 61 -5.81 -3.99 2.40
CA TRP A 61 -7.12 -3.36 2.57
C TRP A 61 -8.26 -4.32 2.22
N PHE A 62 -8.10 -5.19 1.22
CA PHE A 62 -9.07 -6.26 0.95
C PHE A 62 -9.26 -7.16 2.18
N MET A 63 -8.15 -7.59 2.81
CA MET A 63 -8.21 -8.43 4.00
C MET A 63 -8.80 -7.69 5.22
N ALA A 64 -8.46 -6.42 5.43
CA ALA A 64 -9.03 -5.59 6.49
C ALA A 64 -10.55 -5.39 6.31
N ILE A 65 -11.00 -5.15 5.07
CA ILE A 65 -12.41 -4.99 4.73
C ILE A 65 -13.18 -6.31 4.89
N CYS A 66 -12.64 -7.43 4.42
CA CYS A 66 -13.23 -8.74 4.69
C CYS A 66 -13.38 -8.99 6.19
N THR A 67 -12.40 -8.56 6.99
CA THR A 67 -12.43 -8.65 8.45
C THR A 67 -13.53 -7.77 9.05
N LEU A 68 -13.69 -6.53 8.57
CA LEU A 68 -14.76 -5.60 8.98
C LEU A 68 -16.16 -6.09 8.57
N LEU A 69 -16.31 -6.69 7.39
CA LEU A 69 -17.57 -7.28 6.93
C LEU A 69 -17.96 -8.50 7.77
N ASN A 70 -17.00 -9.35 8.11
CA ASN A 70 -17.23 -10.45 9.06
C ASN A 70 -17.62 -9.91 10.44
N MET A 71 -17.00 -8.82 10.89
CA MET A 71 -17.33 -8.19 12.16
C MET A 71 -18.74 -7.58 12.15
N ALA A 72 -19.12 -6.91 11.06
CA ALA A 72 -20.44 -6.31 10.87
C ALA A 72 -21.57 -7.35 10.84
N THR A 73 -21.39 -8.42 10.08
CA THR A 73 -22.35 -9.54 10.01
C THR A 73 -22.49 -10.26 11.35
N SER A 74 -21.38 -10.44 12.09
CA SER A 74 -21.41 -11.03 13.44
C SER A 74 -22.09 -10.15 14.49
N PHE A 75 -22.10 -8.82 14.29
CA PHE A 75 -22.79 -7.86 15.15
C PHE A 75 -24.30 -7.85 14.89
N ASP A 76 -24.72 -8.00 13.64
CA ASP A 76 -26.12 -7.96 13.22
C ASP A 76 -26.91 -9.19 13.70
N GLU A 77 -26.32 -10.39 13.59
CA GLU A 77 -26.89 -11.63 14.12
C GLU A 77 -27.18 -11.58 15.63
N ARG A 78 -26.44 -10.75 16.38
CA ARG A 78 -26.58 -10.66 17.84
C ARG A 78 -27.61 -9.63 18.31
N ARG A 79 -28.11 -8.74 17.45
CA ARG A 79 -29.04 -7.65 17.84
C ARG A 79 -30.35 -7.59 17.07
N GLY A 80 -30.53 -8.39 16.02
CA GLY A 80 -31.81 -8.50 15.31
C GLY A 80 -32.24 -7.20 14.61
N GLN A 81 -31.30 -6.32 14.25
CA GLN A 81 -31.56 -5.03 13.60
C GLN A 81 -30.86 -4.96 12.23
N PRO A 82 -31.45 -5.55 11.18
CA PRO A 82 -30.82 -5.72 9.86
C PRO A 82 -30.46 -4.40 9.15
N SER A 83 -30.99 -3.27 9.62
CA SER A 83 -30.70 -1.95 9.06
C SER A 83 -29.28 -1.46 9.37
N TRP A 84 -28.64 -1.97 10.42
CA TRP A 84 -27.27 -1.60 10.77
C TRP A 84 -26.25 -2.34 9.91
N GLY A 85 -26.47 -3.62 9.61
CA GLY A 85 -25.60 -4.40 8.72
C GLY A 85 -25.49 -3.79 7.32
N LEU A 86 -26.62 -3.35 6.74
CA LEU A 86 -26.64 -2.70 5.43
C LEU A 86 -25.87 -1.36 5.44
N ARG A 87 -26.02 -0.54 6.48
CA ARG A 87 -25.30 0.74 6.60
C ARG A 87 -23.80 0.52 6.70
N THR A 88 -23.36 -0.49 7.45
CA THR A 88 -21.93 -0.83 7.56
C THR A 88 -21.38 -1.35 6.24
N LEU A 89 -22.12 -2.21 5.52
CA LEU A 89 -21.76 -2.67 4.18
C LEU A 89 -21.58 -1.50 3.20
N VAL A 90 -22.53 -0.57 3.16
CA VAL A 90 -22.45 0.62 2.30
C VAL A 90 -21.24 1.49 2.67
N GLY A 91 -21.02 1.73 3.97
CA GLY A 91 -19.87 2.51 4.44
C GLY A 91 -18.53 1.88 4.03
N VAL A 92 -18.42 0.55 4.12
CA VAL A 92 -17.24 -0.21 3.69
C VAL A 92 -17.00 -0.10 2.18
N VAL A 93 -18.07 -0.24 1.37
CA VAL A 93 -17.97 -0.10 -0.10
C VAL A 93 -17.56 1.32 -0.50
N LEU A 94 -18.11 2.35 0.14
CA LEU A 94 -17.73 3.73 -0.14
C LEU A 94 -16.27 4.00 0.22
N LEU A 95 -15.79 3.48 1.35
CA LEU A 95 -14.37 3.51 1.72
C LEU A 95 -13.49 2.83 0.67
N TRP A 96 -13.93 1.68 0.12
CA TRP A 96 -13.20 0.98 -0.94
C TRP A 96 -13.11 1.80 -2.23
N VAL A 97 -14.21 2.41 -2.67
CA VAL A 97 -14.23 3.25 -3.89
C VAL A 97 -13.37 4.50 -3.71
N ALA A 98 -13.55 5.22 -2.60
CA ALA A 98 -12.78 6.44 -2.33
C ALA A 98 -11.27 6.16 -2.29
N PHE A 99 -10.87 5.04 -1.68
CA PHE A 99 -9.47 4.66 -1.60
C PHE A 99 -8.93 4.09 -2.91
N GLY A 100 -9.73 3.34 -3.67
CA GLY A 100 -9.38 2.90 -5.03
C GLY A 100 -9.03 4.10 -5.91
N VAL A 101 -9.86 5.16 -5.86
CA VAL A 101 -9.58 6.43 -6.53
C VAL A 101 -8.28 7.05 -6.03
N HIS A 102 -8.06 7.10 -4.71
CA HIS A 102 -6.82 7.65 -4.15
C HIS A 102 -5.57 6.87 -4.60
N THR A 103 -5.58 5.54 -4.58
CA THR A 103 -4.44 4.70 -5.01
C THR A 103 -4.14 4.79 -6.50
N VAL A 104 -5.17 4.96 -7.34
CA VAL A 104 -4.98 5.18 -8.77
C VAL A 104 -4.40 6.56 -9.01
N TRP A 105 -4.86 7.56 -8.28
CA TRP A 105 -4.36 8.92 -8.39
C TRP A 105 -2.92 9.05 -7.89
N SER A 106 -2.59 8.46 -6.72
CA SER A 106 -1.26 8.54 -6.12
C SER A 106 -0.20 7.72 -6.85
N ALA A 107 -0.59 6.73 -7.64
CA ALA A 107 0.34 5.91 -8.39
C ALA A 107 0.56 6.36 -9.84
N ASN A 108 -0.18 7.37 -10.29
CA ASN A 108 -0.01 8.02 -11.58
C ASN A 108 0.60 9.41 -11.40
N THR A 109 1.58 9.54 -10.50
CA THR A 109 2.41 10.74 -10.48
C THR A 109 3.21 10.77 -11.78
N GLU A 110 3.08 11.84 -12.55
CA GLU A 110 3.83 11.99 -13.80
C GLU A 110 5.32 12.05 -13.48
N ASP A 111 6.10 11.16 -14.10
CA ASP A 111 7.55 11.20 -14.04
C ASP A 111 8.02 12.44 -14.83
N LEU A 112 8.63 13.42 -14.15
CA LEU A 112 9.10 14.65 -14.79
C LEU A 112 10.38 14.39 -15.58
N SER A 113 11.23 13.54 -15.02
CA SER A 113 12.47 13.09 -15.66
C SER A 113 12.81 11.69 -15.17
N SER A 114 13.28 10.85 -16.09
CA SER A 114 13.73 9.50 -15.79
C SER A 114 14.95 9.19 -16.64
N VAL A 115 16.07 8.89 -15.99
CA VAL A 115 17.33 8.57 -16.66
C VAL A 115 17.89 7.27 -16.13
N ARG A 116 18.22 6.37 -17.05
CA ARG A 116 18.82 5.07 -16.76
C ARG A 116 20.34 5.20 -16.57
N SER A 117 20.90 4.45 -15.63
CA SER A 117 22.34 4.36 -15.42
C SER A 117 23.05 3.84 -16.68
N PRO A 118 24.35 4.17 -16.89
CA PRO A 118 25.08 3.73 -18.08
C PRO A 118 25.10 2.20 -18.26
N ASP A 119 25.22 1.44 -17.17
CA ASP A 119 25.12 -0.02 -17.16
C ASP A 119 23.68 -0.59 -17.23
N GLY A 120 22.67 0.26 -17.14
CA GLY A 120 21.26 -0.11 -17.18
C GLY A 120 20.69 -0.76 -15.92
N ARG A 121 21.46 -0.92 -14.84
CA ARG A 121 21.00 -1.58 -13.61
C ARG A 121 20.06 -0.71 -12.77
N PHE A 122 20.16 0.61 -12.88
CA PHE A 122 19.38 1.55 -12.10
C PHE A 122 18.68 2.57 -12.99
N THR A 123 17.58 3.12 -12.50
CA THR A 123 16.87 4.23 -13.13
C THR A 123 16.59 5.25 -12.04
N ALA A 124 17.09 6.47 -12.22
CA ALA A 124 16.77 7.57 -11.33
C ALA A 124 15.59 8.33 -11.92
N VAL A 125 14.58 8.58 -11.10
CA VAL A 125 13.29 9.16 -11.48
C VAL A 125 12.97 10.31 -10.55
N VAL A 126 12.62 11.45 -11.14
CA VAL A 126 12.13 12.62 -10.42
C VAL A 126 10.61 12.70 -10.59
N THR A 127 9.91 12.73 -9.47
CA THR A 127 8.44 12.83 -9.41
C THR A 127 8.01 14.07 -8.63
N GLU A 128 6.81 14.56 -8.89
CA GLU A 128 6.21 15.59 -8.05
C GLU A 128 5.93 15.01 -6.65
N GLY A 129 6.44 15.68 -5.63
CA GLY A 129 6.24 15.29 -4.24
C GLY A 129 4.81 15.52 -3.81
N THR A 130 4.38 14.72 -2.83
CA THR A 130 2.97 14.71 -2.36
C THR A 130 2.68 15.74 -1.25
N SER A 131 3.70 16.49 -0.81
CA SER A 131 3.55 17.49 0.24
C SER A 131 2.63 18.63 -0.19
N THR A 132 1.52 18.80 0.54
CA THR A 132 0.51 19.84 0.24
C THR A 132 0.90 21.21 0.81
N ILE A 133 1.82 21.26 1.78
CA ILE A 133 2.20 22.50 2.50
C ILE A 133 3.37 23.18 1.78
N GLU A 134 4.40 22.39 1.46
CA GLU A 134 5.59 22.84 0.72
C GLU A 134 5.82 21.80 -0.38
N PRO A 135 5.42 22.09 -1.63
CA PRO A 135 5.55 21.11 -2.69
C PRO A 135 7.04 20.87 -2.97
N THR A 136 7.41 19.60 -3.02
CA THR A 136 8.78 19.14 -3.26
C THR A 136 8.85 18.38 -4.58
N TRP A 137 10.06 18.17 -5.08
CA TRP A 137 10.36 17.18 -6.09
C TRP A 137 11.06 16.01 -5.41
N ASP A 138 10.50 14.81 -5.53
CA ASP A 138 11.03 13.61 -4.90
C ASP A 138 11.92 12.87 -5.90
N VAL A 139 13.12 12.53 -5.50
CA VAL A 139 14.12 11.83 -6.32
C VAL A 139 14.20 10.40 -5.84
N THR A 140 13.80 9.47 -6.70
CA THR A 140 13.81 8.04 -6.37
C THR A 140 14.66 7.25 -7.33
N VAL A 141 15.25 6.17 -6.83
CA VAL A 141 16.09 5.27 -7.61
C VAL A 141 15.44 3.90 -7.66
N HIS A 142 15.27 3.39 -8.87
CA HIS A 142 14.65 2.10 -9.14
C HIS A 142 15.71 1.12 -9.63
N GLN A 143 15.76 -0.06 -9.02
CA GLN A 143 16.56 -1.18 -9.53
C GLN A 143 15.83 -1.87 -10.67
N ASN A 144 16.49 -2.04 -11.81
CA ASN A 144 15.93 -2.69 -12.99
C ASN A 144 16.04 -4.24 -12.90
N ALA A 145 15.44 -4.84 -11.86
CA ALA A 145 15.48 -6.28 -11.58
C ALA A 145 14.14 -7.01 -11.86
N GLY A 146 13.30 -6.48 -12.74
CA GLY A 146 12.00 -7.08 -13.09
C GLY A 146 11.04 -7.11 -11.91
N LEU A 147 10.53 -8.29 -11.53
CA LEU A 147 9.60 -8.46 -10.38
C LEU A 147 10.26 -8.21 -9.01
N LEU A 148 11.59 -8.23 -8.96
CA LEU A 148 12.37 -7.94 -7.76
C LEU A 148 12.96 -6.54 -7.80
N SER A 149 12.45 -5.66 -8.68
CA SER A 149 12.82 -4.25 -8.65
C SER A 149 12.56 -3.67 -7.27
N ARG A 150 13.49 -2.85 -6.82
CA ARG A 150 13.44 -2.14 -5.55
C ARG A 150 13.42 -0.65 -5.84
N ARG A 151 12.73 0.11 -5.00
CA ARG A 151 12.69 1.57 -5.07
C ARG A 151 13.29 2.11 -3.78
N TRP A 152 14.21 3.05 -3.91
CA TRP A 152 14.74 3.82 -2.79
C TRP A 152 14.44 5.29 -2.99
N ASP A 153 14.16 5.95 -1.89
CA ASP A 153 14.15 7.40 -1.84
C ASP A 153 15.60 7.91 -1.73
N ALA A 154 16.03 8.65 -2.74
CA ALA A 154 17.35 9.26 -2.80
C ALA A 154 17.36 10.71 -2.30
N GLY A 155 16.19 11.28 -1.97
CA GLY A 155 16.05 12.61 -1.38
C GLY A 155 15.00 13.46 -2.10
N CYS A 156 14.90 14.71 -1.70
CA CYS A 156 13.92 15.66 -2.21
C CYS A 156 14.53 17.05 -2.41
N ILE A 157 13.92 17.82 -3.29
CA ILE A 157 14.34 19.17 -3.65
C ILE A 157 13.13 20.08 -3.52
N SER A 158 13.24 21.20 -2.81
CA SER A 158 12.14 22.17 -2.71
C SER A 158 11.73 22.74 -4.08
N ARG A 159 10.43 22.85 -4.35
CA ARG A 159 9.91 23.42 -5.62
C ARG A 159 10.11 24.93 -5.74
N ASP A 160 10.41 25.61 -4.63
CA ASP A 160 10.67 27.06 -4.62
C ASP A 160 12.04 27.41 -5.23
N ASP A 161 12.92 26.43 -5.43
CA ASP A 161 14.11 26.54 -6.29
C ASP A 161 13.67 26.35 -7.76
N PRO A 162 14.06 27.24 -8.71
CA PRO A 162 13.53 27.23 -10.06
C PRO A 162 13.70 25.87 -10.74
N ALA A 163 12.63 25.48 -11.43
CA ALA A 163 12.30 24.21 -12.05
C ALA A 163 13.44 23.19 -12.19
N ILE A 164 13.15 21.95 -11.82
CA ILE A 164 13.90 20.81 -12.32
C ILE A 164 13.58 20.71 -13.82
N ALA A 165 14.46 21.24 -14.68
CA ALA A 165 14.35 21.05 -16.12
C ALA A 165 14.33 19.55 -16.47
N ASN A 166 13.67 19.17 -17.58
CA ASN A 166 13.56 17.77 -18.02
C ASN A 166 14.94 17.06 -18.19
N ASP A 167 16.03 17.83 -18.35
CA ASP A 167 17.43 17.39 -18.50
C ASP A 167 18.30 17.59 -17.24
N SER A 168 17.68 17.83 -16.09
CA SER A 168 18.35 18.06 -14.81
C SER A 168 19.11 16.86 -14.26
N LEU A 169 18.68 15.64 -14.59
CA LEU A 169 19.25 14.42 -14.01
C LEU A 169 20.26 13.78 -14.95
N VAL A 170 21.50 13.62 -14.48
CA VAL A 170 22.59 13.05 -15.26
C VAL A 170 23.37 12.05 -14.43
N TRP A 171 23.65 10.88 -14.99
CA TRP A 171 24.57 9.92 -14.37
C TRP A 171 26.02 10.33 -14.61
N VAL A 172 26.80 10.42 -13.55
CA VAL A 172 28.24 10.67 -13.58
C VAL A 172 28.99 9.36 -13.79
N ASP A 173 28.52 8.30 -13.15
CA ASP A 173 29.02 6.93 -13.28
C ASP A 173 27.86 5.92 -13.10
N ASP A 174 28.15 4.62 -13.02
CA ASP A 174 27.14 3.55 -12.86
C ASP A 174 26.35 3.60 -11.54
N THR A 175 26.87 4.31 -10.54
CA THR A 175 26.36 4.36 -9.16
C THR A 175 26.15 5.78 -8.65
N THR A 176 26.51 6.80 -9.43
CA THR A 176 26.49 8.19 -9.00
C THR A 176 25.71 8.99 -10.02
N PHE A 177 24.71 9.73 -9.56
CA PHE A 177 23.98 10.67 -10.37
C PHE A 177 23.95 12.05 -9.73
N GLU A 178 23.78 13.05 -10.59
CA GLU A 178 23.65 14.44 -10.24
C GLU A 178 22.31 14.96 -10.69
N VAL A 179 21.70 15.79 -9.85
CA VAL A 179 20.54 16.59 -10.16
C VAL A 179 20.99 18.04 -10.25
N ARG A 180 20.74 18.67 -11.39
CA ARG A 180 21.04 20.07 -11.67
C ARG A 180 19.76 20.89 -11.54
N THR A 181 19.79 21.89 -10.68
CA THR A 181 18.71 22.87 -10.58
C THR A 181 18.89 23.97 -11.63
N ASP A 182 17.83 24.69 -11.99
CA ASP A 182 17.94 25.85 -12.88
C ASP A 182 18.78 26.98 -12.27
N SER A 183 18.92 27.01 -10.93
CA SER A 183 19.83 27.90 -10.20
C SER A 183 21.32 27.54 -10.39
N GLY A 184 21.62 26.44 -11.10
CA GLY A 184 22.97 25.97 -11.39
C GLY A 184 23.61 25.15 -10.27
N GLN A 185 22.86 24.86 -9.21
CA GLN A 185 23.33 23.98 -8.13
C GLN A 185 23.40 22.54 -8.65
N GLN A 186 24.45 21.82 -8.24
CA GLN A 186 24.64 20.41 -8.57
C GLN A 186 24.58 19.60 -7.27
N LEU A 187 23.51 18.83 -7.11
CA LEU A 187 23.29 17.96 -5.98
C LEU A 187 23.60 16.53 -6.40
N ARG A 188 24.47 15.83 -5.68
CA ARG A 188 24.96 14.51 -6.06
C ARG A 188 24.52 13.44 -5.07
N ALA A 189 23.98 12.34 -5.59
CA ALA A 189 23.77 11.12 -4.83
C ALA A 189 24.67 10.00 -5.32
N THR A 190 25.21 9.26 -4.36
CA THR A 190 26.00 8.05 -4.58
C THR A 190 25.20 6.85 -4.08
N LEU A 191 25.27 5.75 -4.82
CA LEU A 191 24.55 4.51 -4.55
C LEU A 191 25.52 3.41 -4.18
N ASP A 192 25.05 2.45 -3.40
CA ASP A 192 25.74 1.18 -3.22
C ASP A 192 25.48 0.23 -4.41
N ASN A 193 26.12 -0.94 -4.40
CA ASN A 193 25.96 -1.96 -5.44
C ASN A 193 24.54 -2.53 -5.55
N THR A 194 23.69 -2.30 -4.55
CA THR A 194 22.29 -2.72 -4.56
C THR A 194 21.37 -1.64 -5.13
N GLY A 195 21.83 -0.40 -5.25
CA GLY A 195 21.06 0.76 -5.66
C GLY A 195 20.58 1.63 -4.49
N ARG A 196 20.96 1.28 -3.25
CA ARG A 196 20.60 2.04 -2.05
C ARG A 196 21.45 3.32 -1.97
N PRO A 197 20.84 4.49 -1.74
CA PRO A 197 21.58 5.73 -1.63
C PRO A 197 22.46 5.76 -0.36
N LEU A 198 23.75 6.01 -0.58
CA LEU A 198 24.76 6.28 0.45
C LEU A 198 24.76 7.77 0.84
N SER A 199 24.41 8.64 -0.11
CA SER A 199 24.21 10.07 0.10
C SER A 199 22.87 10.52 -0.49
N ARG A 200 22.21 11.49 0.15
CA ARG A 200 20.93 12.03 -0.29
C ARG A 200 21.11 13.28 -1.16
N VAL A 201 20.21 13.46 -2.11
CA VAL A 201 20.03 14.70 -2.88
C VAL A 201 19.07 15.59 -2.11
N THR A 202 19.58 16.64 -1.47
CA THR A 202 18.74 17.63 -0.79
C THR A 202 19.36 19.02 -0.88
N ASN A 203 18.53 20.04 -1.15
CA ASN A 203 18.92 21.45 -1.04
C ASN A 203 18.58 22.06 0.32
N ASP A 204 17.70 21.42 1.10
CA ASP A 204 17.29 21.88 2.41
C ASP A 204 16.82 20.70 3.28
N ASP A 205 17.56 20.40 4.35
CA ASP A 205 17.27 19.27 5.27
C ASP A 205 15.94 19.48 6.03
N ALA A 206 15.41 20.69 6.08
CA ALA A 206 14.22 21.02 6.87
C ALA A 206 12.89 20.71 6.17
N SER A 207 12.88 20.66 4.84
CA SER A 207 11.67 20.47 4.02
C SER A 207 11.51 19.02 3.52
N CYS A 208 12.50 18.17 3.80
CA CYS A 208 12.50 16.75 3.47
C CYS A 208 12.07 15.88 4.67
N PRO A 209 10.98 15.09 4.57
CA PRO A 209 10.48 14.26 5.67
C PRO A 209 11.37 13.05 6.04
#